data_AF-A0A081NV62-F1
#
_entry.id   AF-A0A081NV62-F1
#
_cell.length_a   1.000
_cell.length_b   1.000
_cell.length_c   1.000
_cell.angle_alpha   90.00
_cell.angle_beta   90.00
_cell.angle_gamma   90.00
#
_symmetry.space_group_name_H-M   'P 1'
#
loop_
_entity.id
_entity.type
_entity.pdbx_description
1 polymer ?
#
loop_
_entity_poly.entity_id
_entity_poly.type
_entity_poly.pdbx_seq_one_letter_code
_entity_poly.pdbx_strand_id
1 'polypeptide(L)' 'MPNKFTETTYALNTCDHSSDLLVYFEAIVMEIQNGAAIKDYQVCDGSLVVTLQSDDVAS' A
#
# COMPACT_ATOMS: atom_id res chain seq x y z
N MET A 1 -0.13 21.76 15.20
CA MET A 1 0.82 21.42 14.11
C MET A 1 0.06 20.52 13.16
N PRO A 2 0.06 20.75 11.83
CA PRO A 2 -0.64 19.84 10.93
C PRO A 2 0.02 18.46 11.01
N ASN A 3 -0.77 17.41 11.23
CA ASN A 3 -0.28 16.04 11.15
C ASN A 3 0.32 15.84 9.76
N LYS A 4 1.61 15.51 9.71
CA LYS A 4 2.27 15.11 8.46
C LYS A 4 1.90 13.64 8.25
N PHE A 5 1.44 13.32 7.06
CA PHE A 5 1.10 11.95 6.67
C PHE A 5 2.05 11.52 5.57
N THR A 6 2.42 10.24 5.58
CA THR A 6 3.19 9.61 4.52
C THR A 6 2.25 8.74 3.70
N GLU A 7 2.34 8.83 2.37
CA GLU A 7 1.53 8.02 1.45
C GLU A 7 2.43 7.07 0.67
N THR A 8 2.12 5.77 0.77
CA THR A 8 2.83 4.71 0.03
C THR A 8 1.88 4.10 -0.97
N THR A 9 2.28 4.02 -2.25
CA THR A 9 1.46 3.40 -3.30
C THR A 9 2.13 2.13 -3.84
N TYR A 10 1.38 1.04 -3.80
CA TYR A 10 1.72 -0.27 -4.31
C TYR A 10 0.98 -0.50 -5.62
N ALA A 11 1.68 -0.85 -6.70
CA ALA A 11 1.07 -1.21 -7.97
C ALA A 11 1.41 -2.67 -8.31
N LEU A 12 0.44 -3.54 -8.09
CA LEU A 12 0.51 -4.98 -8.34
C LEU A 12 -0.01 -5.26 -9.75
N ASN A 13 0.83 -5.70 -10.67
CA ASN A 13 0.37 -6.17 -11.98
C ASN A 13 0.37 -7.71 -12.01
N THR A 14 -0.83 -8.30 -12.10
CA THR A 14 -1.05 -9.76 -12.17
C THR A 14 -0.63 -10.36 -13.52
N CYS A 15 -0.45 -9.54 -14.57
CA CYS A 15 -0.13 -10.01 -15.91
C CYS A 15 1.36 -10.25 -16.15
N ASP A 16 2.26 -9.59 -15.42
CA ASP A 16 3.71 -9.71 -15.64
C ASP A 16 4.43 -10.54 -14.55
N HIS A 17 3.96 -10.51 -13.30
CA HIS A 17 4.72 -11.08 -12.18
C HIS A 17 3.83 -11.64 -11.06
N SER A 18 3.18 -12.78 -11.29
CA SER A 18 2.34 -13.43 -10.27
C SER A 18 3.09 -13.80 -8.98
N SER A 19 4.42 -14.00 -9.03
CA SER A 19 5.27 -14.22 -7.86
C SER A 19 5.40 -13.00 -6.96
N ASP A 20 5.37 -11.81 -7.56
CA ASP A 20 5.63 -10.55 -6.85
C ASP A 20 4.37 -10.10 -6.10
N LEU A 21 3.19 -10.63 -6.50
CA LEU A 21 1.92 -10.41 -5.82
C LEU A 21 1.97 -10.80 -4.34
N LEU A 22 2.62 -11.92 -4.01
CA LEU A 22 2.71 -12.37 -2.62
C LEU A 22 3.57 -11.41 -1.78
N VAL A 23 4.72 -10.98 -2.31
CA VAL A 23 5.65 -10.08 -1.62
C VAL A 23 5.00 -8.71 -1.37
N TYR A 24 4.33 -8.16 -2.37
CA TYR A 24 3.63 -6.89 -2.21
C TYR A 24 2.40 -7.01 -1.30
N PHE A 25 1.70 -8.14 -1.32
CA PHE A 25 0.61 -8.39 -0.38
C PHE A 25 1.11 -8.44 1.07
N GLU A 26 2.23 -9.12 1.33
CA GLU A 26 2.88 -9.14 2.64
C GLU A 26 3.30 -7.73 3.09
N ALA A 27 3.88 -6.93 2.19
CA ALA A 27 4.26 -5.54 2.49
C ALA A 27 3.06 -4.68 2.90
N ILE A 28 1.95 -4.75 2.15
CA ILE A 28 0.70 -4.04 2.46
C ILE A 28 0.16 -4.46 3.82
N VAL A 29 0.14 -5.77 4.11
CA VAL A 29 -0.33 -6.29 5.41
C VAL A 29 0.55 -5.79 6.56
N MET A 30 1.88 -5.79 6.39
CA MET A 30 2.80 -5.27 7.40
C MET A 30 2.59 -3.77 7.68
N GLU A 31 2.41 -2.95 6.64
CA GLU A 31 2.14 -1.53 6.85
C GLU A 31 0.82 -1.29 7.58
N ILE A 32 -0.23 -2.03 7.24
CA ILE A 32 -1.52 -1.96 7.95
C ILE A 32 -1.37 -2.38 9.41
N GLN A 33 -0.60 -3.43 9.70
CA GLN A 33 -0.29 -3.83 11.09
C GLN A 33 0.49 -2.76 11.86
N ASN A 34 1.33 -1.99 11.17
CA ASN A 34 2.06 -0.86 11.74
C ASN A 34 1.23 0.43 11.85
N GLY A 35 -0.07 0.36 11.54
CA GLY A 35 -1.01 1.47 11.72
C GLY A 35 -1.26 2.31 10.46
N ALA A 36 -0.78 1.89 9.29
CA ALA A 36 -1.18 2.53 8.04
C ALA A 36 -2.66 2.23 7.73
N ALA A 37 -3.39 3.23 7.26
CA ALA A 37 -4.75 3.11 6.78
C ALA A 37 -4.77 2.96 5.25
N ILE A 38 -5.69 2.17 4.72
CA ILE A 38 -5.95 2.17 3.27
C ILE A 38 -6.69 3.45 2.93
N LYS A 39 -6.07 4.29 2.10
CA LYS A 39 -6.64 5.56 1.63
C LYS A 39 -7.45 5.37 0.35
N ASP A 40 -6.88 4.63 -0.61
CA ASP A 40 -7.52 4.33 -1.89
C ASP A 40 -7.06 2.97 -2.41
N TYR A 41 -7.88 2.35 -3.25
CA TYR A 41 -7.47 1.20 -4.05
C TYR A 41 -8.18 1.20 -5.40
N GLN A 42 -7.45 0.80 -6.43
CA GLN A 42 -7.95 0.71 -7.79
C GLN A 42 -7.66 -0.67 -8.34
N VAL A 43 -8.69 -1.29 -8.93
CA VAL A 43 -8.54 -2.54 -9.67
C VAL A 43 -8.73 -2.22 -11.14
N CYS A 44 -7.65 -2.30 -11.90
CA CYS A 44 -7.65 -2.21 -13.36
C CYS A 44 -7.47 -3.61 -13.94
N ASP A 45 -7.75 -3.82 -15.23
CA ASP A 45 -7.65 -5.12 -15.88
C ASP A 45 -6.28 -5.79 -15.62
N GLY A 46 -6.27 -6.73 -14.68
CA GLY A 46 -5.08 -7.44 -14.24
C GLY A 46 -4.12 -6.64 -13.35
N SER A 47 -4.50 -5.51 -12.76
CA SER A 47 -3.66 -4.78 -11.80
C SER A 47 -4.44 -4.31 -10.57
N LEU A 48 -3.82 -4.39 -9.39
CA LEU A 48 -4.31 -3.82 -8.13
C LEU A 48 -3.35 -2.71 -7.70
N VAL A 49 -3.84 -1.49 -7.60
CA VAL A 49 -3.11 -0.36 -7.02
C VAL A 49 -3.68 -0.08 -5.63
N VAL A 50 -2.83 -0.01 -4.61
CA VAL A 50 -3.24 0.30 -3.23
C VAL A 50 -2.43 1.48 -2.73
N THR A 51 -3.11 2.51 -2.23
CA THR A 51 -2.47 3.64 -1.57
C THR A 51 -2.75 3.56 -0.07
N LEU A 52 -1.69 3.45 0.71
CA LEU A 52 -1.71 3.49 2.17
C LEU A 52 -1.34 4.90 2.65
N GLN A 53 -1.92 5.30 3.78
CA GLN A 53 -1.60 6.53 4.48
C GLN A 53 -1.20 6.18 5.91
N SER A 54 0.00 6.56 6.31
CA SER A 54 0.50 6.43 7.68
C SER A 54 0.72 7.80 8.31
N ASP A 55 0.51 7.88 9.62
CA ASP A 55 0.86 9.08 10.38
C ASP A 55 2.39 9.16 10.50
N ASP A 56 3.00 10.29 10.12
CA ASP A 56 4.36 10.59 10.59
C ASP A 56 4.23 10.89 12.09
N VAL A 57 4.30 9.86 12.94
CA VAL A 57 4.69 10.05 14.32
C VAL A 57 6.15 10.49 14.29
N ALA A 58 6.36 11.80 14.25
CA ALA A 58 7.65 12.40 14.52
C ALA A 58 8.08 11.93 15.93
N SER A 59 8.99 10.96 15.95
CA SER A 59 9.75 10.58 17.14
C SER A 59 10.63 11.73 17.62
#